data_AF-A0A919XQK1-F1
#
_entry.id   AF-A0A919XQK1-F1
#
_cell.length_a   1.000
_cell.length_b   1.000
_cell.length_c   1.000
_cell.angle_alpha   90.00
_cell.angle_beta   90.00
_cell.angle_gamma   90.00
#
_symmetry.space_group_name_H-M   'P 1'
#
loop_
_entity.id
_entity.type
_entity.pdbx_description
1 polymer ?
#
loop_
_entity_poly.entity_id
_entity_poly.type
_entity_poly.pdbx_seq_one_letter_code
_entity_poly.pdbx_strand_id
1 'polypeptide(L)' 'MVQGSNDKENWKTITNQATATMDWQMLQSNSDQAYRYIRVYNANNWFGNMAEIKLHGSTDTTSQMESVLISSDQSIIL' A
#
# COMPACT_ATOMS: atom_id res chain seq x y z
N MET A 1 -12.43 -10.19 -4.80
CA MET A 1 -12.27 -8.91 -4.06
C MET A 1 -10.89 -8.84 -3.45
N VAL A 2 -10.39 -7.65 -3.13
CA VAL A 2 -9.11 -7.47 -2.42
C VAL A 2 -9.37 -7.26 -0.93
N GLN A 3 -8.54 -7.86 -0.09
CA GLN A 3 -8.58 -7.71 1.36
C GLN A 3 -7.23 -7.33 1.95
N GLY A 4 -7.26 -6.58 3.06
CA GLY A 4 -6.09 -6.15 3.83
C GLY A 4 -6.07 -6.74 5.24
N SER A 5 -4.87 -6.96 5.78
CA SER A 5 -4.62 -7.41 7.16
C SER A 5 -3.29 -6.86 7.69
N ASN A 6 -3.18 -6.75 9.01
CA ASN A 6 -1.93 -6.42 9.72
C ASN A 6 -1.36 -7.59 10.53
N ASP A 7 -2.11 -8.70 10.68
CA ASP A 7 -1.75 -9.87 11.51
C ASP A 7 -1.83 -11.21 10.76
N LYS A 8 -2.32 -11.22 9.51
CA LYS A 8 -2.61 -12.41 8.66
C LYS A 8 -3.80 -13.26 9.12
N GLU A 9 -4.47 -12.92 10.22
CA GLU A 9 -5.61 -13.64 10.76
C GLU A 9 -6.93 -12.88 10.49
N ASN A 10 -6.94 -11.58 10.78
CA ASN A 10 -8.08 -10.71 10.61
C ASN A 10 -7.98 -9.98 9.28
N TRP A 11 -8.92 -10.26 8.37
CA TRP A 11 -8.95 -9.70 7.02
C TRP A 11 -10.15 -8.77 6.82
N LYS A 12 -9.91 -7.59 6.26
CA LYS A 12 -10.94 -6.61 5.92
C LYS A 12 -11.03 -6.43 4.41
N THR A 13 -12.24 -6.37 3.87
CA THR A 13 -12.45 -6.12 2.43
C THR A 13 -12.20 -4.66 2.12
N ILE A 14 -11.23 -4.41 1.23
CA ILE A 14 -10.75 -3.06 0.91
C ILE A 14 -11.20 -2.55 -0.48
N THR A 15 -11.93 -3.37 -1.25
CA THR A 15 -12.44 -3.03 -2.59
C THR A 15 -13.79 -3.67 -2.83
N ASN A 16 -14.53 -3.18 -3.82
CA ASN A 16 -15.69 -3.89 -4.35
C ASN A 16 -15.29 -5.20 -5.04
N GLN A 17 -16.29 -6.02 -5.39
CA GLN A 17 -16.06 -7.25 -6.13
C GLN A 17 -15.59 -6.95 -7.56
N ALA A 18 -14.63 -7.74 -8.02
CA ALA A 18 -14.17 -7.73 -9.41
C ALA A 18 -15.24 -8.33 -10.33
N THR A 19 -15.34 -7.84 -11.56
CA THR A 19 -16.19 -8.43 -12.60
C THR A 19 -15.39 -9.43 -13.42
N ALA A 20 -16.03 -10.51 -13.89
CA ALA A 20 -15.41 -11.46 -14.80
C ALA A 20 -15.28 -10.85 -16.20
N THR A 21 -14.11 -10.31 -16.50
CA THR A 21 -13.77 -9.73 -17.81
C THR A 21 -12.30 -9.98 -18.13
N MET A 22 -11.96 -9.97 -19.43
CA MET A 22 -10.59 -9.97 -19.91
C MET A 22 -9.97 -8.57 -19.94
N ASP A 23 -10.80 -7.53 -19.81
CA ASP A 23 -10.34 -6.15 -19.77
C ASP A 23 -9.68 -5.81 -18.43
N TRP A 24 -8.77 -4.83 -18.46
CA TRP A 24 -8.26 -4.23 -17.24
C TRP A 24 -9.38 -3.59 -16.44
N GLN A 25 -9.40 -3.87 -15.14
CA GLN A 25 -10.34 -3.28 -14.20
C GLN A 25 -9.59 -2.59 -13.07
N MET A 26 -10.01 -1.38 -12.73
CA MET A 26 -9.50 -0.63 -11.59
C MET A 26 -10.50 -0.73 -10.43
N LEU A 27 -10.05 -1.27 -9.31
CA LEU A 27 -10.85 -1.39 -8.11
C LEU A 27 -10.44 -0.31 -7.11
N GLN A 28 -11.33 0.65 -6.89
CA GLN A 28 -11.08 1.74 -5.94
C GLN A 28 -11.06 1.20 -4.50
N SER A 29 -10.10 1.68 -3.70
CA SER A 29 -10.06 1.39 -2.27
C SER A 29 -11.28 2.01 -1.57
N ASN A 30 -11.88 1.28 -0.63
CA ASN A 30 -12.93 1.77 0.25
C ASN A 30 -12.42 2.13 1.66
N SER A 31 -11.10 2.15 1.85
CA SER A 31 -10.45 2.39 3.14
C SER A 31 -9.13 3.14 2.96
N ASP A 32 -8.87 4.09 3.86
CA ASP A 32 -7.59 4.81 3.97
C ASP A 32 -6.64 4.15 4.99
N GLN A 33 -7.05 3.02 5.58
CA GLN A 33 -6.23 2.31 6.55
C GLN A 33 -5.05 1.61 5.86
N ALA A 34 -3.85 1.78 6.44
CA ALA A 34 -2.66 1.06 6.00
C ALA A 34 -2.72 -0.43 6.41
N TYR A 35 -2.40 -1.31 5.46
CA TYR A 35 -2.31 -2.76 5.66
C TYR A 35 -0.94 -3.29 5.25
N ARG A 36 -0.36 -4.16 6.06
CA ARG A 36 0.92 -4.84 5.78
C ARG A 36 0.77 -6.02 4.81
N TYR A 37 -0.39 -6.67 4.82
CA TYR A 37 -0.67 -7.84 4.00
C TYR A 37 -1.90 -7.59 3.14
N ILE A 38 -1.77 -7.89 1.85
CA ILE A 38 -2.84 -7.77 0.86
C ILE A 38 -3.07 -9.16 0.27
N ARG A 39 -4.34 -9.53 0.08
CA ARG A 39 -4.71 -10.73 -0.66
C ARG A 39 -5.84 -10.48 -1.65
N VAL A 40 -5.82 -11.20 -2.75
CA VAL A 40 -7.00 -11.40 -3.59
C VAL A 40 -7.76 -12.58 -3.04
N TYR A 41 -9.02 -12.36 -2.67
CA TYR A 41 -9.88 -13.38 -2.07
C TYR A 41 -11.18 -13.52 -2.85
N ASN A 42 -11.59 -14.76 -3.03
CA ASN A 42 -12.87 -15.14 -3.61
C ASN A 42 -13.64 -15.92 -2.54
N ALA A 43 -14.80 -15.39 -2.12
CA ALA A 43 -15.64 -16.04 -1.12
C ALA A 43 -16.54 -17.13 -1.71
N ASN A 44 -16.61 -17.21 -3.05
CA ASN A 44 -17.47 -18.15 -3.76
C ASN A 44 -16.69 -19.37 -4.23
N ASN A 45 -17.40 -20.47 -4.50
CA ASN A 45 -16.81 -21.78 -4.78
C ASN A 45 -16.39 -21.94 -6.25
N TRP A 46 -15.48 -21.08 -6.73
CA TRP A 46 -14.92 -21.16 -8.08
C TRP A 46 -13.49 -20.64 -8.15
N PHE A 47 -12.74 -21.14 -9.13
CA PHE A 47 -11.34 -20.82 -9.34
C PHE A 47 -11.20 -19.63 -10.30
N GLY A 48 -10.66 -18.52 -9.79
CA GLY A 48 -10.34 -17.34 -10.59
C GLY A 48 -9.00 -17.49 -11.29
N ASN A 49 -8.98 -17.23 -12.60
CA ASN A 49 -7.73 -16.99 -13.33
C ASN A 49 -7.38 -15.51 -13.24
N MET A 50 -6.14 -15.19 -12.87
CA MET A 50 -5.64 -13.82 -12.79
C MET A 50 -4.32 -13.74 -13.53
N ALA A 51 -4.26 -12.89 -14.56
CA ALA A 51 -3.05 -12.69 -15.34
C ALA A 51 -2.06 -11.75 -14.61
N GLU A 52 -2.57 -10.64 -14.05
CA GLU A 52 -1.73 -9.62 -13.42
C GLU A 52 -2.50 -8.86 -12.33
N ILE A 53 -1.76 -8.31 -11.37
CA ILE A 53 -2.24 -7.34 -10.38
C ILE A 53 -1.28 -6.15 -10.30
N LYS A 54 -1.83 -4.95 -10.26
CA LYS A 54 -1.09 -3.71 -9.99
C LYS A 54 -1.65 -3.05 -8.75
N LEU A 55 -0.77 -2.69 -7.81
CA LEU A 55 -1.13 -1.97 -6.60
C LEU A 55 -0.69 -0.52 -6.76
N HIS A 56 -1.64 0.40 -6.62
CA HIS A 56 -1.40 1.84 -6.70
C HIS A 56 -1.44 2.44 -5.30
N GLY A 57 -0.51 3.33 -5.02
CA GLY A 57 -0.46 4.11 -3.79
C GLY A 57 0.35 5.37 -4.04
N SER A 58 0.05 6.42 -3.29
CA SER A 58 0.88 7.62 -3.24
C SER A 58 1.81 7.51 -2.04
N THR A 59 3.05 7.96 -2.20
CA THR A 59 4.01 8.09 -1.10
C THR A 59 4.13 9.55 -0.73
N ASP A 60 3.72 9.92 0.48
CA ASP A 60 4.07 11.22 1.05
C ASP A 60 5.51 11.12 1.57
N THR A 61 6.48 11.48 0.73
CA THR A 61 7.87 11.53 1.16
C THR A 61 8.11 12.80 1.97
N THR A 62 8.08 12.71 3.30
CA THR A 62 8.55 13.75 4.23
C THR A 62 10.05 13.66 4.50
N SER A 63 10.84 13.19 3.53
CA SER A 63 12.31 13.18 3.62
C SER A 63 12.90 14.47 3.07
N GLN A 64 12.48 15.62 3.60
CA GLN A 64 13.24 16.86 3.42
C GLN A 64 14.06 17.06 4.69
N MET A 65 15.38 17.14 4.56
CA MET A 65 16.24 17.57 5.67
C MET A 65 15.88 19.03 5.97
N GLU A 66 15.10 19.24 7.03
CA GLU A 66 14.59 20.57 7.40
C GLU A 66 15.73 21.54 7.72
N SER A 67 16.79 21.07 8.38
CA SER A 67 18.04 21.81 8.52
C SER A 67 19.20 20.88 8.85
N VAL A 68 20.41 21.35 8.56
CA VAL A 68 21.67 20.74 9.00
C VAL A 68 22.43 21.80 9.79
N LEU A 69 22.77 21.50 11.04
CA LEU A 69 23.64 22.32 11.85
C LEU A 69 24.98 21.60 12.03
N ILE A 70 26.06 22.26 11.63
CA ILE A 70 27.44 21.82 11.84
C ILE A 70 28.15 22.94 12.58
N SER A 71 28.59 22.68 13.81
CA SER A 71 29.33 23.62 14.64
C SER A 71 30.59 22.98 15.19
N SER A 72 31.59 23.81 15.49
CA SER A 72 32.82 23.43 16.18
C SER A 72 33.18 24.53 17.18
N ASP A 73 33.57 24.15 18.39
CA ASP A 73 34.03 25.10 19.42
C ASP A 73 35.50 25.54 19.21
N GLN A 74 36.16 25.05 18.16
CA GLN A 74 37.60 25.26 17.97
C GLN A 74 37.89 26.61 17.32
N SER A 75 38.54 27.52 18.05
CA SER A 75 39.08 28.78 17.52
C SER A 75 40.54 28.60 17.08
N ILE A 76 40.88 29.02 15.87
CA ILE A 76 42.27 29.15 15.41
C ILE A 76 42.78 30.48 15.93
N ILE A 77 43.59 30.45 16.98
CA ILE A 77 44.29 31.63 17.49
C ILE A 77 45.57 31.78 16.64
N LEU A 78 45.65 32.88 15.90
CA LEU A 78 46.74 33.23 14.96
C LEU A 78 47.66 34.29 15.56
#